data_AF-A0A1F3B9Q5-F1
#
_entry.id   AF-A0A1F3B9Q5-F1
#
_cell.length_a   1.000
_cell.length_b   1.000
_cell.length_c   1.000
_cell.angle_alpha   90.00
_cell.angle_beta   90.00
_cell.angle_gamma   90.00
#
_symmetry.space_group_name_H-M   'P 1'
#
loop_
_entity.id
_entity.type
_entity.pdbx_description
1 polymer ?
#
loop_
_entity_poly.entity_id
_entity_poly.type
_entity_poly.pdbx_seq_one_letter_code
_entity_poly.pdbx_strand_id
1 'polypeptide(L)'
;MRKRKSALSTTNTTERSSARYVGLVAIVALLFSIILPPFVGHASLLAAIQPSISRLLLGISSSEYPDVITLLSSIGFLLLIVGFLIGIVSFGFRYGVRKARFGMLVCAAGLLLITVTLFDYGGDFVSRIFAVTQVGVWPSLEFYGTGFFISWFAVVAGLIATSQVFVFRRKQPQLAQQPVVTQPFRSQVLEGILPTGYAALDNLLYGGLPVGSSIVLTGPPCDEKNLIVRRFVETNLVSNHRCIYISTSIDRIRDLLSKHGKDLHVIICNPQSDTIAAAYPEVAKLKTVDNLTEINLEYDKATAKFGPGRSTVVCLEILDDVLLDHHGATRRWLMDILGRSKTNQMTCLATLNPAMHPAEESQAVFETFDGHIDLFEAEVQVRPKLIRVKKLGGRKFLDKELLVEREKI
;
A
#
# COMPACT_ATOMS: atom_id res chain seq x y z
N MET A 1 -71.78 -45.90 39.27
CA MET A 1 -70.65 -46.71 38.74
C MET A 1 -69.73 -45.83 37.91
N ARG A 2 -68.42 -45.87 38.21
CA ARG A 2 -67.20 -45.53 37.42
C ARG A 2 -67.27 -44.45 36.32
N LYS A 3 -66.59 -43.29 36.45
CA LYS A 3 -65.12 -42.96 36.41
C LYS A 3 -64.50 -42.79 35.01
N ARG A 4 -63.81 -41.64 34.89
CA ARG A 4 -62.66 -41.26 34.00
C ARG A 4 -62.96 -40.72 32.60
N LYS A 5 -62.79 -39.40 32.44
CA LYS A 5 -61.96 -38.73 31.38
C LYS A 5 -62.13 -37.19 31.47
N SER A 6 -61.35 -36.48 32.29
CA SER A 6 -61.15 -35.01 32.15
C SER A 6 -60.03 -34.43 33.05
N ALA A 7 -58.80 -34.93 32.95
CA ALA A 7 -57.68 -34.35 33.72
C ALA A 7 -56.30 -34.47 33.04
N LEU A 8 -56.24 -34.41 31.70
CA LEU A 8 -54.97 -34.58 30.99
C LEU A 8 -54.87 -33.68 29.73
N SER A 9 -55.03 -32.36 29.87
CA SER A 9 -54.68 -31.47 28.75
C SER A 9 -54.19 -30.06 29.13
N THR A 10 -54.11 -29.71 30.41
CA THR A 10 -53.71 -28.34 30.84
C THR A 10 -52.32 -28.25 31.47
N THR A 11 -51.63 -29.36 31.73
CA THR A 11 -50.25 -29.36 32.21
C THR A 11 -49.20 -29.24 31.10
N ASN A 12 -49.53 -29.58 29.85
CA ASN A 12 -48.57 -29.68 28.74
C ASN A 12 -48.23 -28.34 28.05
N THR A 13 -48.99 -27.27 28.25
CA THR A 13 -48.77 -25.98 27.56
C THR A 13 -47.83 -25.07 28.35
N THR A 14 -47.87 -25.11 29.67
CA THR A 14 -46.97 -24.34 30.55
C THR A 14 -45.56 -24.92 30.61
N GLU A 15 -45.40 -26.24 30.45
CA GLU A 15 -44.09 -26.91 30.32
C GLU A 15 -43.44 -26.69 28.94
N ARG A 16 -44.25 -26.47 27.90
CA ARG A 16 -43.78 -26.19 26.53
C ARG A 16 -43.16 -24.81 26.35
N SER A 17 -43.60 -23.81 27.12
CA SER A 17 -43.05 -22.45 27.03
C SER A 17 -41.75 -22.33 27.82
N SER A 18 -41.66 -22.95 29.00
CA SER A 18 -40.46 -22.94 29.83
C SER A 18 -39.27 -23.63 29.14
N ALA A 19 -39.48 -24.75 28.45
CA ALA A 19 -38.43 -25.44 27.70
C ALA A 19 -37.84 -24.60 26.54
N ARG A 20 -38.69 -23.81 25.86
CA ARG A 20 -38.26 -22.92 24.75
C ARG A 20 -37.45 -21.72 25.25
N TYR A 21 -37.83 -21.15 26.40
CA TYR A 21 -37.07 -20.07 27.03
C TYR A 21 -35.70 -20.55 27.54
N VAL A 22 -35.63 -21.74 28.12
CA VAL A 22 -34.36 -22.34 28.59
C VAL A 22 -33.41 -22.62 27.42
N GLY A 23 -33.91 -23.12 26.30
CA GLY A 23 -33.11 -23.33 25.08
C GLY A 23 -32.58 -22.03 24.46
N LEU A 24 -33.41 -20.99 24.40
CA LEU A 24 -33.01 -19.68 23.87
C LEU A 24 -31.94 -19.03 24.74
N VAL A 25 -32.08 -19.06 26.07
CA VAL A 25 -31.10 -18.51 27.02
C VAL A 25 -29.78 -19.27 26.94
N ALA A 26 -29.80 -20.60 26.77
CA ALA A 26 -28.59 -21.40 26.59
C ALA A 26 -27.85 -21.07 25.28
N ILE A 27 -28.58 -20.87 24.18
CA ILE A 27 -28.00 -20.50 22.87
C ILE A 27 -27.39 -19.10 22.93
N VAL A 28 -28.08 -18.13 23.55
CA VAL A 28 -27.56 -16.77 23.72
C VAL A 28 -26.31 -16.77 24.60
N ALA A 29 -26.27 -17.55 25.67
CA ALA A 29 -25.09 -17.69 26.52
C ALA A 29 -23.89 -18.33 25.79
N LEU A 30 -24.16 -19.30 24.92
CA LEU A 30 -23.13 -19.98 24.12
C LEU A 30 -22.55 -19.06 23.04
N LEU A 31 -23.41 -18.25 22.40
CA LEU A 31 -22.97 -17.21 21.47
C LEU A 31 -22.18 -16.10 22.18
N PHE A 32 -22.59 -15.70 23.39
CA PHE A 32 -21.86 -14.71 24.20
C PHE A 32 -20.47 -15.20 24.63
N SER A 33 -20.34 -16.51 24.93
CA SER A 33 -19.06 -17.14 25.26
C SER A 33 -18.09 -17.25 24.07
N ILE A 34 -18.60 -17.22 22.83
CA ILE A 34 -17.78 -17.26 21.60
C ILE A 34 -17.29 -15.85 21.22
N ILE A 35 -18.03 -14.81 21.60
CA ILE A 35 -17.78 -13.42 21.18
C ILE A 35 -16.86 -12.66 22.16
N LEU A 36 -16.80 -13.03 23.45
CA LEU A 36 -15.92 -12.34 24.41
C LEU A 36 -14.44 -12.76 24.26
N PRO A 37 -13.50 -11.80 24.23
CA PRO A 37 -12.06 -12.08 24.10
C PRO A 37 -11.51 -12.82 25.33
N PRO A 38 -10.41 -13.59 25.19
CA PRO A 38 -9.94 -14.52 26.19
C PRO A 38 -9.27 -13.77 27.35
N PHE A 39 -10.02 -13.47 28.40
CA PHE A 39 -9.43 -13.20 29.71
C PHE A 39 -9.36 -14.49 30.52
N VAL A 40 -8.24 -14.64 31.23
CA VAL A 40 -7.75 -15.83 31.94
C VAL A 40 -8.86 -16.50 32.78
N GLY A 41 -9.18 -17.77 32.49
CA GLY A 41 -10.11 -18.57 33.32
C GLY A 41 -10.99 -19.63 32.62
N HIS A 42 -10.80 -19.94 31.34
CA HIS A 42 -11.74 -20.74 30.54
C HIS A 42 -11.95 -22.21 30.99
N ALA A 43 -10.97 -22.84 31.63
CA ALA A 43 -11.04 -24.26 31.95
C ALA A 43 -12.16 -24.58 32.97
N SER A 44 -12.37 -23.70 33.96
CA SER A 44 -13.39 -23.86 35.01
C SER A 44 -14.79 -23.52 34.53
N LEU A 45 -14.93 -22.54 33.62
CA LEU A 45 -16.23 -22.16 33.05
C LEU A 45 -16.75 -23.22 32.06
N LEU A 46 -15.89 -23.73 31.19
CA LEU A 46 -16.24 -24.82 30.27
C LEU A 46 -16.61 -26.11 31.03
N ALA A 47 -15.86 -26.46 32.07
CA ALA A 47 -16.17 -27.62 32.91
C ALA A 47 -17.50 -27.47 33.66
N ALA A 48 -17.88 -26.26 34.06
CA ALA A 48 -19.15 -26.00 34.76
C ALA A 48 -20.38 -26.01 33.82
N ILE A 49 -20.21 -25.61 32.56
CA ILE A 49 -21.31 -25.51 31.58
C ILE A 49 -21.49 -26.82 30.80
N GLN A 50 -20.44 -27.64 30.67
CA GLN A 50 -20.44 -28.90 29.92
C GLN A 50 -21.57 -29.88 30.32
N PRO A 51 -21.87 -30.14 31.61
CA PRO A 51 -22.94 -31.08 31.98
C PRO A 51 -24.34 -30.58 31.58
N SER A 52 -24.53 -29.26 31.57
CA SER A 52 -25.79 -28.59 31.21
C SER A 52 -26.01 -28.62 29.70
N ILE A 53 -24.96 -28.41 28.91
CA ILE A 53 -25.00 -28.53 27.45
C ILE A 53 -25.24 -29.99 27.04
N SER A 54 -24.56 -30.96 27.67
CA SER A 54 -24.76 -32.38 27.38
C SER A 54 -26.20 -32.83 27.66
N ARG A 55 -26.82 -32.36 28.75
CA ARG A 55 -28.24 -32.64 29.04
C ARG A 55 -29.19 -31.96 28.06
N LEU A 56 -28.86 -30.75 27.60
CA LEU A 56 -29.68 -30.00 26.65
C LEU A 56 -29.63 -30.66 25.26
N LEU A 57 -28.45 -31.12 24.83
CA LEU A 57 -28.28 -31.89 23.59
C LEU A 57 -28.93 -33.27 23.64
N LEU A 58 -28.83 -33.98 24.77
CA LEU A 58 -29.55 -35.24 24.97
C LEU A 58 -31.07 -35.05 25.02
N GLY A 59 -31.56 -33.94 25.57
CA GLY A 59 -32.98 -33.58 25.59
C GLY A 59 -33.53 -33.19 24.22
N ILE A 60 -32.71 -32.62 23.34
CA ILE A 60 -33.07 -32.35 21.93
C ILE A 60 -33.07 -33.66 21.13
N SER A 61 -32.15 -34.57 21.40
CA SER A 61 -32.04 -35.89 20.74
C SER A 61 -33.15 -36.87 21.13
N SER A 62 -33.80 -36.71 22.30
CA SER A 62 -34.84 -37.62 22.79
C SER A 62 -36.26 -37.21 22.43
N SER A 63 -36.44 -36.06 21.77
CA SER A 63 -37.76 -35.61 21.32
C SER A 63 -37.97 -35.95 19.84
N GLU A 64 -39.07 -36.64 19.53
CA GLU A 64 -39.53 -37.02 18.18
C GLU A 64 -39.85 -35.82 17.26
N TYR A 65 -38.88 -34.94 17.01
CA TYR A 65 -39.07 -33.75 16.16
C TYR A 65 -38.01 -33.68 15.06
N PRO A 66 -38.14 -34.50 14.00
CA PRO A 66 -37.25 -34.44 12.83
C PRO A 66 -37.19 -33.04 12.21
N ASP A 67 -38.28 -32.27 12.30
CA ASP A 67 -38.40 -30.91 11.75
C ASP A 67 -37.43 -29.89 12.38
N VAL A 68 -37.03 -30.08 13.64
CA VAL A 68 -36.13 -29.14 14.33
C VAL A 68 -34.69 -29.31 13.85
N ILE A 69 -34.28 -30.54 13.55
CA ILE A 69 -32.94 -30.86 13.06
C ILE A 69 -32.77 -30.40 11.60
N THR A 70 -33.78 -30.61 10.75
CA THR A 70 -33.81 -30.06 9.38
C THR A 70 -33.85 -28.53 9.38
N LEU A 71 -34.57 -27.90 10.31
CA LEU A 71 -34.57 -26.45 10.44
C LEU A 71 -33.19 -25.90 10.86
N LEU A 72 -32.54 -26.53 11.84
CA LEU A 72 -31.19 -26.15 12.29
C LEU A 72 -30.14 -26.34 11.18
N SER A 73 -30.23 -27.43 10.41
CA SER A 73 -29.37 -27.66 9.25
C SER A 73 -29.59 -26.60 8.16
N SER A 74 -30.85 -26.24 7.90
CA SER A 74 -31.23 -25.22 6.92
C SER A 74 -30.73 -23.82 7.31
N ILE A 75 -30.82 -23.47 8.60
CA ILE A 75 -30.30 -22.21 9.14
C ILE A 75 -28.76 -22.17 9.05
N GLY A 76 -28.08 -23.28 9.36
CA GLY A 76 -26.63 -23.40 9.22
C GLY A 76 -26.17 -23.22 7.77
N PHE A 77 -26.90 -23.80 6.82
CA PHE A 77 -26.65 -23.64 5.39
C PHE A 77 -26.84 -22.19 4.92
N LEU A 78 -27.89 -21.51 5.39
CA LEU A 78 -28.16 -20.11 5.06
C LEU A 78 -27.03 -19.18 5.57
N LEU A 79 -26.56 -19.40 6.79
CA LEU A 79 -25.46 -18.61 7.38
C LEU A 79 -24.14 -18.81 6.64
N LEU A 80 -23.87 -20.02 6.13
CA LEU A 80 -22.70 -20.29 5.28
C LEU A 80 -22.75 -19.53 3.96
N ILE A 81 -23.91 -19.49 3.29
CA ILE A 81 -24.11 -18.73 2.05
C ILE A 81 -23.92 -17.23 2.29
N VAL A 82 -24.47 -16.71 3.40
CA VAL A 82 -24.34 -15.29 3.76
C VAL A 82 -22.88 -14.93 4.04
N GLY A 83 -22.15 -15.77 4.79
CA GLY A 83 -20.71 -15.59 5.03
C GLY A 83 -19.88 -15.60 3.73
N PHE A 84 -20.25 -16.47 2.78
CA PHE A 84 -19.61 -16.56 1.46
C PHE A 84 -19.83 -15.29 0.61
N LEU A 85 -21.07 -14.79 0.56
CA LEU A 85 -21.41 -13.56 -0.17
C LEU A 85 -20.66 -12.34 0.39
N ILE A 86 -20.59 -12.22 1.72
CA ILE A 86 -19.84 -11.15 2.40
C ILE A 86 -18.34 -11.25 2.06
N GLY A 87 -17.79 -12.47 1.98
CA GLY A 87 -16.41 -12.71 1.57
C GLY A 87 -16.11 -12.26 0.14
N ILE A 88 -17.00 -12.56 -0.81
CA ILE A 88 -16.86 -12.13 -2.21
C ILE A 88 -16.90 -10.60 -2.32
N VAL A 89 -17.87 -9.95 -1.66
CA VAL A 89 -18.02 -8.49 -1.71
C VAL A 89 -16.81 -7.80 -1.08
N SER A 90 -16.33 -8.28 0.07
CA SER A 90 -15.17 -7.73 0.77
C SER A 90 -13.86 -7.93 -0.01
N PHE A 91 -13.73 -9.04 -0.74
CA PHE A 91 -12.54 -9.34 -1.54
C PHE A 91 -12.53 -8.58 -2.88
N GLY A 92 -13.70 -8.43 -3.51
CA GLY A 92 -13.87 -7.69 -4.76
C GLY A 92 -13.56 -6.19 -4.62
N PHE A 93 -13.93 -5.58 -3.50
CA PHE A 93 -13.73 -4.14 -3.27
C PHE A 93 -12.25 -3.74 -3.06
N ARG A 94 -11.36 -4.67 -2.68
CA ARG A 94 -10.02 -4.34 -2.17
C ARG A 94 -8.85 -4.71 -3.09
N TYR A 95 -9.03 -5.56 -4.11
CA TYR A 95 -7.89 -6.15 -4.84
C TYR A 95 -7.91 -6.12 -6.39
N GLY A 96 -8.95 -5.61 -7.04
CA GLY A 96 -8.98 -5.45 -8.50
C GLY A 96 -9.04 -6.77 -9.30
N VAL A 97 -9.59 -6.67 -10.52
CA VAL A 97 -10.17 -7.80 -11.30
C VAL A 97 -9.19 -8.94 -11.63
N ARG A 98 -7.87 -8.71 -11.67
CA ARG A 98 -6.90 -9.75 -12.10
C ARG A 98 -6.47 -10.74 -11.00
N LYS A 99 -6.54 -10.37 -9.72
CA LYS A 99 -6.20 -11.29 -8.59
C LYS A 99 -7.42 -12.02 -8.00
N ALA A 100 -8.63 -11.66 -8.41
CA ALA A 100 -9.87 -12.32 -8.02
C ALA A 100 -9.96 -13.79 -8.47
N ARG A 101 -9.26 -14.17 -9.55
CA ARG A 101 -9.29 -15.52 -10.13
C ARG A 101 -8.74 -16.61 -9.19
N PHE A 102 -7.72 -16.31 -8.39
CA PHE A 102 -7.14 -17.29 -7.47
C PHE A 102 -8.00 -17.50 -6.22
N GLY A 103 -8.55 -16.43 -5.65
CA GLY A 103 -9.46 -16.51 -4.51
C GLY A 103 -10.77 -17.22 -4.87
N MET A 104 -11.31 -16.94 -6.06
CA MET A 104 -12.52 -17.59 -6.56
C MET A 104 -12.31 -19.09 -6.83
N LEU A 105 -11.12 -19.52 -7.26
CA LEU A 105 -10.78 -20.93 -7.46
C LEU A 105 -10.72 -21.71 -6.14
N VAL A 106 -10.12 -21.13 -5.10
CA VAL A 106 -10.01 -21.74 -3.76
C VAL A 106 -11.39 -21.85 -3.10
N CYS A 107 -12.22 -20.82 -3.27
CA CYS A 107 -13.60 -20.81 -2.81
C CYS A 107 -14.49 -21.82 -3.55
N ALA A 108 -14.34 -21.95 -4.88
CA ALA A 108 -15.06 -22.94 -5.67
C ALA A 108 -14.64 -24.38 -5.33
N ALA A 109 -13.35 -24.62 -5.07
CA ALA A 109 -12.85 -25.91 -4.61
C ALA A 109 -13.40 -26.31 -3.22
N GLY A 110 -13.53 -25.34 -2.31
CA GLY A 110 -14.17 -25.55 -1.00
C GLY A 110 -15.64 -25.91 -1.12
N LEU A 111 -16.39 -25.24 -2.00
CA LEU A 111 -17.80 -25.56 -2.25
C LEU A 111 -17.98 -26.94 -2.88
N LEU A 112 -17.08 -27.34 -3.79
CA LEU A 112 -17.12 -28.62 -4.50
C LEU A 112 -16.78 -29.80 -3.57
N LEU A 113 -15.87 -29.62 -2.60
CA LEU A 113 -15.57 -30.61 -1.57
C LEU A 113 -16.75 -30.81 -0.60
N ILE A 114 -17.49 -29.74 -0.28
CA ILE A 114 -18.67 -29.80 0.58
C ILE A 114 -19.86 -30.47 -0.14
N THR A 115 -20.04 -30.23 -1.44
CA THR A 115 -21.10 -30.91 -2.21
C THR A 115 -20.79 -32.38 -2.47
N VAL A 116 -19.53 -32.76 -2.69
CA VAL A 116 -19.13 -34.18 -2.83
C VAL A 116 -19.32 -34.96 -1.53
N THR A 117 -19.09 -34.34 -0.37
CA THR A 117 -19.34 -34.98 0.94
C THR A 117 -20.83 -35.08 1.29
N LEU A 118 -21.69 -34.24 0.70
CA LEU A 118 -23.15 -34.32 0.86
C LEU A 118 -23.82 -35.34 -0.09
N PHE A 119 -23.16 -35.73 -1.19
CA PHE A 119 -23.76 -36.60 -2.21
C PHE A 119 -23.47 -38.10 -2.05
N ASP A 120 -22.56 -38.51 -1.16
CA ASP A 120 -22.28 -39.93 -0.89
C ASP A 120 -23.15 -40.50 0.26
N TYR A 121 -24.43 -40.10 0.28
CA TYR A 121 -25.47 -40.74 1.10
C TYR A 121 -26.11 -41.90 0.33
N GLY A 122 -25.28 -42.90 0.01
CA GLY A 122 -25.67 -44.13 -0.66
C GLY A 122 -25.52 -45.36 0.24
N GLY A 123 -26.13 -45.34 1.43
CA GLY A 123 -26.63 -46.47 2.24
C GLY A 123 -25.86 -47.77 2.51
N ASP A 124 -24.79 -48.13 1.80
CA ASP A 124 -24.40 -49.56 1.69
C ASP A 124 -22.90 -49.85 1.80
N PHE A 125 -22.08 -48.85 2.17
CA PHE A 125 -20.63 -49.01 2.34
C PHE A 125 -20.24 -49.56 3.73
N VAL A 126 -20.95 -49.12 4.78
CA VAL A 126 -20.62 -49.45 6.18
C VAL A 126 -21.03 -50.89 6.54
N SER A 127 -22.13 -51.38 5.97
CA SER A 127 -22.62 -52.76 6.14
C SER A 127 -21.62 -53.81 5.66
N ARG A 128 -20.85 -53.50 4.60
CA ARG A 128 -19.85 -54.42 4.02
C ARG A 128 -18.54 -54.48 4.81
N ILE A 129 -18.15 -53.41 5.51
CA ILE A 129 -16.95 -53.39 6.36
C ILE A 129 -17.18 -54.20 7.65
N PHE A 130 -18.39 -54.15 8.21
CA PHE A 130 -18.74 -54.89 9.42
C PHE A 130 -18.74 -56.42 9.18
N ALA A 131 -19.21 -56.85 8.01
CA ALA A 131 -19.25 -58.26 7.62
C ALA A 131 -17.86 -58.90 7.48
N VAL A 132 -16.82 -58.11 7.19
CA VAL A 132 -15.45 -58.61 6.93
C VAL A 132 -14.55 -58.53 8.15
N THR A 133 -14.77 -57.58 9.06
CA THR A 133 -13.77 -57.25 10.10
C THR A 133 -14.14 -57.68 11.52
N GLN A 134 -15.42 -57.96 11.83
CA GLN A 134 -15.86 -58.38 13.17
C GLN A 134 -15.36 -57.48 14.33
N VAL A 135 -14.98 -56.23 14.06
CA VAL A 135 -14.61 -55.24 15.09
C VAL A 135 -15.82 -54.35 15.35
N GLY A 136 -16.36 -54.42 16.57
CA GLY A 136 -17.49 -53.60 17.01
C GLY A 136 -17.11 -52.12 17.09
N VAL A 137 -17.60 -51.33 16.14
CA VAL A 137 -17.53 -49.85 16.22
C VAL A 137 -18.67 -49.37 17.13
N TRP A 138 -18.35 -48.45 18.03
CA TRP A 138 -19.27 -47.90 19.02
C TRP A 138 -20.48 -47.20 18.35
N PRO A 139 -21.75 -47.49 18.75
CA PRO A 139 -22.95 -47.00 18.04
C PRO A 139 -23.22 -45.49 18.15
N SER A 140 -22.48 -44.75 18.99
CA SER A 140 -22.72 -43.31 19.20
C SER A 140 -21.92 -42.40 18.27
N LEU A 141 -21.12 -42.96 17.36
CA LEU A 141 -20.34 -42.20 16.36
C LEU A 141 -20.89 -42.33 14.93
N GLU A 142 -22.05 -42.97 14.74
CA GLU A 142 -22.67 -43.16 13.42
C GLU A 142 -23.34 -41.87 12.86
N PHE A 143 -23.56 -40.85 13.69
CA PHE A 143 -24.35 -39.67 13.29
C PHE A 143 -23.52 -38.47 12.78
N TYR A 144 -22.24 -38.43 13.06
CA TYR A 144 -21.33 -37.37 12.59
C TYR A 144 -20.20 -38.02 11.81
N GLY A 145 -20.51 -38.35 10.55
CA GLY A 145 -19.56 -38.95 9.61
C GLY A 145 -18.22 -38.21 9.62
N THR A 146 -17.14 -38.97 9.41
CA THR A 146 -15.76 -38.49 9.37
C THR A 146 -15.54 -37.27 8.47
N GLY A 147 -16.41 -37.05 7.47
CA GLY A 147 -16.44 -35.85 6.63
C GLY A 147 -16.74 -34.54 7.39
N PHE A 148 -17.52 -34.56 8.47
CA PHE A 148 -17.83 -33.37 9.27
C PHE A 148 -16.58 -32.84 9.97
N PHE A 149 -15.77 -33.74 10.53
CA PHE A 149 -14.52 -33.38 11.18
C PHE A 149 -13.47 -32.90 10.17
N ILE A 150 -13.39 -33.51 8.98
CA ILE A 150 -12.45 -33.10 7.93
C ILE A 150 -12.80 -31.71 7.38
N SER A 151 -14.09 -31.43 7.17
CA SER A 151 -14.57 -30.11 6.74
C SER A 151 -14.29 -29.04 7.80
N TRP A 152 -14.51 -29.37 9.08
CA TRP A 152 -14.27 -28.42 10.16
C TRP A 152 -12.77 -28.13 10.36
N PHE A 153 -11.91 -29.16 10.26
CA PHE A 153 -10.45 -28.99 10.29
C PHE A 153 -9.96 -28.13 9.11
N ALA A 154 -10.52 -28.30 7.91
CA ALA A 154 -10.16 -27.49 6.74
C ALA A 154 -10.53 -26.01 6.91
N VAL A 155 -11.71 -25.72 7.48
CA VAL A 155 -12.15 -24.34 7.79
C VAL A 155 -11.26 -23.70 8.85
N VAL A 156 -10.93 -24.43 9.92
CA VAL A 156 -10.02 -23.93 10.97
C VAL A 156 -8.61 -23.71 10.42
N ALA A 157 -8.09 -24.62 9.59
CA ALA A 157 -6.79 -24.44 8.93
C ALA A 157 -6.76 -23.22 8.00
N GLY A 158 -7.85 -22.95 7.26
CA GLY A 158 -7.99 -21.75 6.43
C GLY A 158 -8.00 -20.46 7.25
N LEU A 159 -8.68 -20.45 8.40
CA LEU A 159 -8.70 -19.32 9.32
C LEU A 159 -7.34 -19.08 10.00
N ILE A 160 -6.60 -20.15 10.32
CA ILE A 160 -5.23 -20.04 10.85
C ILE A 160 -4.27 -19.54 9.76
N ALA A 161 -4.38 -20.02 8.52
CA ALA A 161 -3.53 -19.57 7.41
C ALA A 161 -3.74 -18.09 7.08
N THR A 162 -5.00 -17.62 7.09
CA THR A 162 -5.33 -16.19 6.89
C THR A 162 -4.88 -15.32 8.06
N SER A 163 -4.96 -15.83 9.30
CA SER A 163 -4.41 -15.19 10.50
C SER A 163 -2.87 -15.10 10.47
N GLN A 164 -2.18 -16.15 10.04
CA GLN A 164 -0.72 -16.18 9.90
C GLN A 164 -0.24 -15.19 8.84
N VAL A 165 -0.95 -15.03 7.72
CA VAL A 165 -0.67 -13.99 6.72
C VAL A 165 -0.87 -12.57 7.27
N PHE A 166 -1.77 -12.39 8.25
CA PHE A 166 -1.98 -11.11 8.94
C PHE A 166 -0.87 -10.81 9.98
N VAL A 167 -0.36 -11.84 10.66
CA VAL A 167 0.72 -11.72 11.65
C VAL A 167 2.11 -11.61 10.99
N PHE A 168 2.34 -12.26 9.85
CA PHE A 168 3.61 -12.19 9.12
C PHE A 168 3.90 -10.82 8.47
N ARG A 169 2.93 -9.90 8.43
CA ARG A 169 3.15 -8.51 8.00
C ARG A 169 3.35 -7.50 9.14
N ARG A 170 3.35 -7.94 10.42
CA ARG A 170 3.58 -7.06 11.59
C ARG A 170 4.98 -7.17 12.21
N LYS A 171 5.92 -7.87 11.58
CA LYS A 171 7.35 -7.70 11.89
C LYS A 171 7.98 -6.80 10.82
N GLN A 172 7.82 -5.49 11.00
CA GLN A 172 8.83 -4.56 10.52
C GLN A 172 10.18 -5.04 11.07
N PRO A 173 11.26 -5.10 10.27
CA PRO A 173 12.58 -5.18 10.86
C PRO A 173 12.70 -3.95 11.75
N GLN A 174 12.90 -4.17 13.06
CA GLN A 174 13.38 -3.11 13.93
C GLN A 174 14.59 -2.49 13.21
N LEU A 175 14.58 -1.17 13.04
CA LEU A 175 15.76 -0.41 12.64
C LEU A 175 16.82 -0.74 13.69
N ALA A 176 17.61 -1.77 13.44
CA ALA A 176 18.86 -1.95 14.14
C ALA A 176 19.66 -0.71 13.77
N GLN A 177 19.82 0.20 14.73
CA GLN A 177 20.86 1.20 14.70
C GLN A 177 22.19 0.44 14.60
N GLN A 178 22.59 0.11 13.39
CA GLN A 178 23.98 -0.18 13.13
C GLN A 178 24.73 1.12 13.39
N PRO A 179 25.85 1.09 14.11
CA PRO A 179 26.64 2.28 14.34
C PRO A 179 26.95 2.89 12.98
N VAL A 180 26.61 4.18 12.83
CA VAL A 180 27.04 4.99 11.69
C VAL A 180 28.55 4.88 11.64
N VAL A 181 29.07 4.11 10.70
CA VAL A 181 30.49 4.14 10.38
C VAL A 181 30.73 5.47 9.70
N THR A 182 30.97 6.52 10.49
CA THR A 182 31.61 7.76 10.03
C THR A 182 33.07 7.42 9.74
N GLN A 183 33.31 6.76 8.61
CA GLN A 183 34.58 6.94 7.94
C GLN A 183 34.51 8.32 7.29
N PRO A 184 35.48 9.22 7.54
CA PRO A 184 35.59 10.44 6.76
C PRO A 184 35.84 10.00 5.31
N PHE A 185 34.82 10.08 4.46
CA PHE A 185 34.98 9.91 3.03
C PHE A 185 35.90 11.04 2.57
N ARG A 186 37.15 10.68 2.33
CA ARG A 186 38.13 11.56 1.72
C ARG A 186 37.56 11.96 0.37
N SER A 187 37.31 13.25 0.20
CA SER A 187 36.82 13.89 -1.02
C SER A 187 37.75 13.58 -2.20
N GLN A 188 37.59 12.42 -2.81
CA GLN A 188 37.92 12.22 -4.20
C GLN A 188 36.64 12.59 -4.94
N VAL A 189 36.68 13.75 -5.60
CA VAL A 189 35.72 14.07 -6.66
C VAL A 189 35.83 12.92 -7.66
N LEU A 190 34.91 11.95 -7.55
CA LEU A 190 34.75 10.91 -8.56
C LEU A 190 34.38 11.65 -9.84
N GLU A 191 35.25 11.60 -10.84
CA GLU A 191 35.00 12.18 -12.16
C GLU A 191 33.59 11.76 -12.63
N GLY A 192 32.70 12.75 -12.79
CA GLY A 192 31.33 12.51 -13.24
C GLY A 192 30.25 12.41 -12.15
N ILE A 193 30.42 13.03 -10.97
CA ILE A 193 29.37 13.19 -9.95
C ILE A 193 29.27 14.67 -9.52
N LEU A 194 28.04 15.18 -9.37
CA LEU A 194 27.72 16.51 -8.84
C LEU A 194 27.06 16.40 -7.47
N PRO A 195 27.57 17.09 -6.43
CA PRO A 195 26.95 17.07 -5.11
C PRO A 195 25.58 17.76 -5.14
N THR A 196 24.63 17.21 -4.37
CA THR A 196 23.33 17.83 -4.11
C THR A 196 23.44 19.00 -3.13
N GLY A 197 24.53 19.04 -2.35
CA GLY A 197 24.73 20.01 -1.29
C GLY A 197 24.02 19.64 0.02
N TYR A 198 23.27 18.53 0.02
CA TYR A 198 22.74 17.89 1.22
C TYR A 198 23.48 16.56 1.46
N ALA A 199 24.44 16.57 2.38
CA ALA A 199 25.36 15.46 2.59
C ALA A 199 24.68 14.10 2.83
N ALA A 200 23.52 14.10 3.49
CA ALA A 200 22.78 12.86 3.74
C ALA A 200 22.17 12.28 2.44
N LEU A 201 21.74 13.13 1.51
CA LEU A 201 21.28 12.71 0.18
C LEU A 201 22.47 12.29 -0.70
N ASP A 202 23.60 12.99 -0.63
CA ASP A 202 24.82 12.59 -1.33
C ASP A 202 25.28 11.21 -0.89
N ASN A 203 25.19 10.89 0.41
CA ASN A 203 25.49 9.55 0.92
C ASN A 203 24.55 8.47 0.35
N LEU A 204 23.26 8.76 0.19
CA LEU A 204 22.33 7.82 -0.49
C LEU A 204 22.72 7.59 -1.96
N LEU A 205 23.29 8.60 -2.61
CA LEU A 205 23.64 8.60 -4.03
C LEU A 205 25.12 8.24 -4.29
N TYR A 206 25.86 7.80 -3.27
CA TYR A 206 27.31 7.54 -3.36
C TYR A 206 28.14 8.74 -3.87
N GLY A 207 27.80 9.93 -3.39
CA GLY A 207 28.52 11.19 -3.63
C GLY A 207 27.70 12.27 -4.33
N GLY A 208 26.55 11.93 -4.91
CA GLY A 208 25.65 12.90 -5.55
C GLY A 208 25.08 12.42 -6.89
N LEU A 209 24.62 13.37 -7.71
CA LEU A 209 23.97 13.10 -8.98
C LEU A 209 24.99 12.85 -10.10
N PRO A 210 24.81 11.83 -10.97
CA PRO A 210 25.73 11.61 -12.08
C PRO A 210 25.77 12.77 -13.09
N VAL A 211 26.96 13.15 -13.56
CA VAL A 211 27.10 14.14 -14.63
C VAL A 211 26.42 13.65 -15.91
N GLY A 212 25.70 14.54 -16.62
CA GLY A 212 25.03 14.21 -17.88
C GLY A 212 23.74 13.40 -17.73
N SER A 213 23.25 13.23 -16.50
CA SER A 213 22.01 12.50 -16.21
C SER A 213 20.85 13.44 -15.92
N SER A 214 19.63 12.93 -16.15
CA SER A 214 18.38 13.63 -15.85
C SER A 214 17.67 12.96 -14.68
N ILE A 215 17.38 13.73 -13.62
CA ILE A 215 16.74 13.24 -12.40
C ILE A 215 15.48 14.04 -12.13
N VAL A 216 14.39 13.35 -11.75
CA VAL A 216 13.19 13.97 -11.21
C VAL A 216 13.10 13.78 -9.70
N LEU A 217 12.89 14.87 -8.97
CA LEU A 217 12.57 14.91 -7.55
C LEU A 217 11.06 15.10 -7.40
N THR A 218 10.37 14.03 -7.02
CA THR A 218 8.93 14.06 -6.80
C THR A 218 8.58 14.32 -5.35
N GLY A 219 7.45 14.96 -5.10
CA GLY A 219 6.89 15.07 -3.75
C GLY A 219 5.85 16.17 -3.61
N PRO A 220 5.09 16.17 -2.51
CA PRO A 220 4.11 17.20 -2.23
C PRO A 220 4.79 18.59 -2.12
N PRO A 221 4.02 19.68 -2.19
CA PRO A 221 4.55 21.02 -1.97
C PRO A 221 5.09 21.10 -0.54
N CYS A 222 6.40 21.31 -0.41
CA CYS A 222 7.07 21.40 0.88
C CYS A 222 8.36 22.22 0.78
N ASP A 223 8.76 22.84 1.90
CA ASP A 223 9.95 23.69 1.98
C ASP A 223 11.24 22.90 1.70
N GLU A 224 11.31 21.65 2.14
CA GLU A 224 12.50 20.81 2.04
C GLU A 224 12.81 20.46 0.59
N LYS A 225 11.81 20.20 -0.24
CA LYS A 225 11.99 20.02 -1.69
C LYS A 225 12.63 21.26 -2.31
N ASN A 226 12.10 22.43 -1.96
CA ASN A 226 12.60 23.72 -2.45
C ASN A 226 14.02 24.02 -1.95
N LEU A 227 14.31 23.69 -0.68
CA LEU A 227 15.64 23.84 -0.09
C LEU A 227 16.66 22.94 -0.77
N ILE A 228 16.32 21.68 -1.07
CA ILE A 228 17.20 20.75 -1.79
C ILE A 228 17.54 21.30 -3.18
N VAL A 229 16.54 21.78 -3.94
CA VAL A 229 16.77 22.36 -5.27
C VAL A 229 17.66 23.60 -5.19
N ARG A 230 17.34 24.54 -4.28
CA ARG A 230 18.15 25.74 -4.08
C ARG A 230 19.58 25.38 -3.68
N ARG A 231 19.75 24.44 -2.76
CA ARG A 231 21.05 24.00 -2.26
C ARG A 231 21.88 23.31 -3.34
N PHE A 232 21.23 22.55 -4.21
CA PHE A 232 21.86 21.97 -5.39
C PHE A 232 22.39 23.05 -6.34
N VAL A 233 21.58 24.07 -6.65
CA VAL A 233 22.02 25.20 -7.49
C VAL A 233 23.19 25.94 -6.85
N GLU A 234 23.08 26.31 -5.58
CA GLU A 234 24.11 27.04 -4.84
C GLU A 234 25.43 26.27 -4.81
N THR A 235 25.39 24.99 -4.43
CA THR A 235 26.58 24.16 -4.29
C THR A 235 27.34 24.03 -5.61
N ASN A 236 26.61 23.90 -6.72
CA ASN A 236 27.22 23.77 -8.04
C ASN A 236 27.76 25.10 -8.56
N LEU A 237 27.09 26.23 -8.31
CA LEU A 237 27.61 27.57 -8.62
C LEU A 237 28.91 27.87 -7.85
N VAL A 238 28.96 27.53 -6.56
CA VAL A 238 30.17 27.68 -5.73
C VAL A 238 31.30 26.77 -6.21
N SER A 239 30.96 25.57 -6.72
CA SER A 239 31.92 24.60 -7.26
C SER A 239 32.36 24.90 -8.71
N ASN A 240 32.19 26.14 -9.18
CA ASN A 240 32.55 26.59 -10.52
C ASN A 240 31.80 25.86 -11.66
N HIS A 241 30.58 25.40 -11.42
CA HIS A 241 29.64 24.97 -12.46
C HIS A 241 28.70 26.09 -12.86
N ARG A 242 28.01 25.92 -13.99
CA ARG A 242 27.02 26.89 -14.49
C ARG A 242 25.63 26.35 -14.28
N CYS A 243 24.64 27.21 -14.08
CA CYS A 243 23.27 26.81 -13.85
C CYS A 243 22.30 27.49 -14.82
N ILE A 244 21.41 26.70 -15.41
CA ILE A 244 20.19 27.16 -16.06
C ILE A 244 19.04 26.84 -15.11
N TYR A 245 18.30 27.86 -14.68
CA TYR A 245 17.20 27.71 -13.74
C TYR A 245 15.89 28.17 -14.38
N ILE A 246 14.94 27.25 -14.54
CA ILE A 246 13.65 27.50 -15.19
C ILE A 246 12.56 27.34 -14.15
N SER A 247 11.86 28.43 -13.83
CA SER A 247 10.88 28.45 -12.74
C SER A 247 9.77 29.47 -12.98
N THR A 248 8.67 29.35 -12.23
CA THR A 248 7.58 30.33 -12.22
C THR A 248 7.81 31.46 -11.20
N SER A 249 8.78 31.31 -10.29
CA SER A 249 9.15 32.32 -9.29
C SER A 249 10.66 32.52 -9.20
N ILE A 250 11.05 33.77 -8.92
CA ILE A 250 12.45 34.17 -8.70
C ILE A 250 12.84 34.18 -7.21
N ASP A 251 11.87 34.12 -6.29
CA ASP A 251 12.10 34.41 -4.86
C ASP A 251 13.14 33.50 -4.22
N ARG A 252 13.21 32.24 -4.67
CA ARG A 252 14.12 31.22 -4.12
C ARG A 252 15.57 31.40 -4.54
N ILE A 253 15.82 32.12 -5.64
CA ILE A 253 17.12 32.20 -6.30
C ILE A 253 17.66 33.64 -6.39
N ARG A 254 16.88 34.63 -5.96
CA ARG A 254 17.20 36.06 -6.03
C ARG A 254 18.59 36.39 -5.47
N ASP A 255 18.94 35.84 -4.31
CA ASP A 255 20.23 36.07 -3.68
C ASP A 255 21.38 35.42 -4.48
N LEU A 256 21.17 34.21 -5.01
CA LEU A 256 22.16 33.55 -5.86
C LEU A 256 22.34 34.29 -7.19
N LEU A 257 21.29 34.88 -7.76
CA LEU A 257 21.38 35.69 -8.97
C LEU A 257 22.27 36.91 -8.76
N SER A 258 22.12 37.60 -7.64
CA SER A 258 22.97 38.75 -7.30
C SER A 258 24.45 38.38 -7.10
N LYS A 259 24.73 37.17 -6.57
CA LYS A 259 26.09 36.69 -6.28
C LYS A 259 26.77 36.02 -7.47
N HIS A 260 26.00 35.33 -8.32
CA HIS A 260 26.50 34.40 -9.33
C HIS A 260 25.92 34.64 -10.74
N GLY A 261 25.32 35.80 -11.04
CA GLY A 261 24.63 36.07 -12.31
C GLY A 261 25.46 35.90 -13.60
N LYS A 262 26.79 35.81 -13.51
CA LYS A 262 27.64 35.43 -14.65
C LYS A 262 27.46 33.96 -15.04
N ASP A 263 27.33 33.08 -14.04
CA ASP A 263 27.26 31.62 -14.17
C ASP A 263 25.85 31.06 -13.97
N LEU A 264 24.91 31.90 -13.53
CA LEU A 264 23.49 31.57 -13.40
C LEU A 264 22.68 32.28 -14.48
N HIS A 265 21.94 31.51 -15.28
CA HIS A 265 20.95 32.02 -16.21
C HIS A 265 19.56 31.57 -15.77
N VAL A 266 18.63 32.52 -15.66
CA VAL A 266 17.29 32.27 -15.13
C VAL A 266 16.26 32.55 -16.21
N ILE A 267 15.35 31.61 -16.42
CA ILE A 267 14.20 31.72 -17.31
C ILE A 267 12.95 31.71 -16.43
N ILE A 268 12.25 32.84 -16.36
CA ILE A 268 11.03 32.98 -15.56
C ILE A 268 9.79 32.91 -16.45
N CYS A 269 8.90 31.97 -16.15
CA CYS A 269 7.58 31.86 -16.77
C CYS A 269 6.52 32.40 -15.80
N ASN A 270 6.25 33.71 -15.86
CA ASN A 270 5.36 34.38 -14.90
C ASN A 270 4.59 35.54 -15.57
N PRO A 271 3.29 35.74 -15.29
CA PRO A 271 2.53 36.87 -15.84
C PRO A 271 3.16 38.25 -15.54
N GLN A 272 3.83 38.37 -14.40
CA GLN A 272 4.54 39.57 -13.93
C GLN A 272 6.02 39.61 -14.36
N SER A 273 6.43 38.81 -15.35
CA SER A 273 7.84 38.70 -15.77
C SER A 273 8.46 40.02 -16.24
N ASP A 274 7.68 40.97 -16.77
CA ASP A 274 8.17 42.31 -17.10
C ASP A 274 8.64 43.09 -15.86
N THR A 275 7.88 43.00 -14.75
CA THR A 275 8.25 43.65 -13.48
C THR A 275 9.49 43.00 -12.89
N ILE A 276 9.60 41.67 -12.99
CA ILE A 276 10.78 40.92 -12.54
C ILE A 276 12.01 41.33 -13.37
N ALA A 277 11.89 41.36 -14.70
CA ALA A 277 12.98 41.75 -15.60
C ALA A 277 13.41 43.21 -15.43
N ALA A 278 12.50 44.11 -15.01
CA ALA A 278 12.86 45.48 -14.67
C ALA A 278 13.80 45.55 -13.44
N ALA A 279 13.63 44.63 -12.48
CA ALA A 279 14.50 44.51 -11.31
C ALA A 279 15.77 43.69 -11.60
N TYR A 280 15.68 42.72 -12.53
CA TYR A 280 16.75 41.79 -12.90
C TYR A 280 16.85 41.67 -14.43
N PRO A 281 17.53 42.61 -15.11
CA PRO A 281 17.60 42.64 -16.59
C PRO A 281 18.26 41.41 -17.22
N GLU A 282 19.06 40.66 -16.46
CA GLU A 282 19.72 39.43 -16.87
C GLU A 282 18.80 38.19 -16.93
N VAL A 283 17.56 38.30 -16.43
CA VAL A 283 16.57 37.23 -16.41
C VAL A 283 15.82 37.18 -17.74
N ALA A 284 15.76 35.99 -18.34
CA ALA A 284 14.91 35.75 -19.50
C ALA A 284 13.45 35.71 -19.06
N LYS A 285 12.60 36.52 -19.71
CA LYS A 285 11.20 36.72 -19.35
C LYS A 285 10.26 36.04 -20.33
N LEU A 286 9.41 35.16 -19.80
CA LEU A 286 8.27 34.58 -20.50
C LEU A 286 7.01 34.86 -19.68
N LYS A 287 5.87 35.04 -20.35
CA LYS A 287 4.60 35.35 -19.69
C LYS A 287 3.97 34.13 -19.03
N THR A 288 4.11 32.98 -19.66
CA THR A 288 3.37 31.75 -19.37
C THR A 288 4.19 30.53 -19.82
N VAL A 289 3.74 29.33 -19.46
CA VAL A 289 4.35 28.06 -19.88
C VAL A 289 3.68 27.44 -21.11
N ASP A 290 2.68 28.13 -21.68
CA ASP A 290 1.93 27.69 -22.86
C ASP A 290 2.79 27.67 -24.14
N ASN A 291 3.78 28.57 -24.26
CA ASN A 291 4.68 28.59 -25.41
C ASN A 291 5.97 27.82 -25.13
N LEU A 292 5.92 26.50 -25.31
CA LEU A 292 7.10 25.61 -25.21
C LEU A 292 8.22 25.97 -26.19
N THR A 293 7.90 26.63 -27.31
CA THR A 293 8.89 27.06 -28.30
C THR A 293 9.72 28.22 -27.75
N GLU A 294 9.11 29.18 -27.07
CA GLU A 294 9.84 30.27 -26.41
C GLU A 294 10.74 29.74 -25.30
N ILE A 295 10.27 28.77 -24.50
CA ILE A 295 11.11 28.13 -23.48
C ILE A 295 12.33 27.47 -24.13
N ASN A 296 12.13 26.77 -25.24
CA ASN A 296 13.21 26.14 -25.99
C ASN A 296 14.22 27.15 -26.53
N LEU A 297 13.75 28.28 -27.08
CA LEU A 297 14.61 29.34 -27.60
C LEU A 297 15.46 29.98 -26.49
N GLU A 298 14.88 30.28 -25.33
CA GLU A 298 15.64 30.81 -24.20
C GLU A 298 16.61 29.79 -23.61
N TYR A 299 16.21 28.50 -23.56
CA TYR A 299 17.10 27.42 -23.16
C TYR A 299 18.32 27.29 -24.10
N ASP A 300 18.10 27.38 -25.42
CA ASP A 300 19.19 27.30 -26.41
C ASP A 300 20.11 28.52 -26.33
N LYS A 301 19.56 29.73 -26.09
CA LYS A 301 20.36 30.94 -25.83
C LYS A 301 21.22 30.78 -24.58
N ALA A 302 20.67 30.24 -23.49
CA ALA A 302 21.39 29.97 -22.26
C ALA A 302 22.54 28.98 -22.47
N THR A 303 22.25 27.90 -23.21
CA THR A 303 23.22 26.88 -23.58
C THR A 303 24.36 27.47 -24.42
N ALA A 304 24.03 28.28 -25.42
CA ALA A 304 25.01 28.96 -26.28
C ALA A 304 25.86 29.99 -25.51
N LYS A 305 25.24 30.77 -24.61
CA LYS A 305 25.93 31.73 -23.73
C LYS A 305 27.02 31.04 -22.90
N PHE A 306 26.71 29.86 -22.36
CA PHE A 306 27.68 29.11 -21.57
C PHE A 306 28.74 28.45 -22.48
N GLY A 307 28.35 27.78 -23.55
CA GLY A 307 29.31 27.09 -24.43
C GLY A 307 30.02 25.92 -23.71
N PRO A 308 31.02 25.28 -24.35
CA PRO A 308 31.68 24.09 -23.80
C PRO A 308 32.66 24.42 -22.65
N GLY A 309 33.11 23.40 -21.90
CA GLY A 309 34.27 23.48 -21.01
C GLY A 309 34.01 23.45 -19.50
N ARG A 310 32.83 23.85 -19.02
CA ARG A 310 32.40 23.66 -17.62
C ARG A 310 31.11 22.85 -17.58
N SER A 311 30.93 22.00 -16.58
CA SER A 311 29.64 21.31 -16.42
C SER A 311 28.52 22.33 -16.18
N THR A 312 27.37 22.08 -16.80
CA THR A 312 26.18 22.91 -16.63
C THR A 312 25.09 22.06 -15.99
N VAL A 313 24.45 22.62 -14.98
CA VAL A 313 23.28 22.08 -14.30
C VAL A 313 22.03 22.77 -14.83
N VAL A 314 20.98 21.99 -15.06
CA VAL A 314 19.67 22.50 -15.46
C VAL A 314 18.67 22.17 -14.36
N CYS A 315 18.04 23.18 -13.79
CA CYS A 315 16.95 23.00 -12.82
C CYS A 315 15.63 23.36 -13.47
N LEU A 316 14.72 22.38 -13.53
CA LEU A 316 13.41 22.50 -14.17
C LEU A 316 12.30 22.43 -13.12
N GLU A 317 11.82 23.59 -12.68
CA GLU A 317 10.75 23.71 -11.68
C GLU A 317 9.36 23.99 -12.30
N ILE A 318 9.28 24.18 -13.61
CA ILE A 318 8.01 24.45 -14.33
C ILE A 318 7.30 23.17 -14.78
N LEU A 319 7.80 21.98 -14.43
CA LEU A 319 7.29 20.74 -15.01
C LEU A 319 5.85 20.44 -14.56
N ASP A 320 5.47 20.86 -13.36
CA ASP A 320 4.08 20.80 -12.89
C ASP A 320 3.19 21.66 -13.79
N ASP A 321 3.52 22.93 -13.98
CA ASP A 321 2.72 23.85 -14.81
C ASP A 321 2.65 23.39 -16.28
N VAL A 322 3.77 22.94 -16.84
CA VAL A 322 3.80 22.40 -18.21
C VAL A 322 2.93 21.16 -18.35
N LEU A 323 2.96 20.24 -17.38
CA LEU A 323 2.15 19.03 -17.42
C LEU A 323 0.65 19.34 -17.32
N LEU A 324 0.27 20.35 -16.53
CA LEU A 324 -1.11 20.84 -16.45
C LEU A 324 -1.62 21.40 -17.79
N ASP A 325 -0.82 22.22 -18.46
CA ASP A 325 -1.26 22.93 -19.68
C ASP A 325 -1.16 22.07 -20.94
N HIS A 326 -0.16 21.17 -20.99
CA HIS A 326 0.19 20.43 -22.22
C HIS A 326 -0.08 18.93 -22.16
N HIS A 327 -0.40 18.38 -20.99
CA HIS A 327 -0.73 16.96 -20.80
C HIS A 327 0.28 16.03 -21.49
N GLY A 328 -0.17 15.14 -22.37
CA GLY A 328 0.67 14.21 -23.12
C GLY A 328 1.73 14.85 -24.03
N ALA A 329 1.59 16.13 -24.43
CA ALA A 329 2.60 16.83 -25.21
C ALA A 329 3.87 17.13 -24.37
N THR A 330 3.73 17.24 -23.04
CA THR A 330 4.83 17.42 -22.08
C THR A 330 5.90 16.36 -22.25
N ARG A 331 5.52 15.09 -22.43
CA ARG A 331 6.48 13.99 -22.61
C ARG A 331 7.35 14.21 -23.86
N ARG A 332 6.76 14.67 -24.97
CA ARG A 332 7.49 14.91 -26.22
C ARG A 332 8.48 16.06 -26.05
N TRP A 333 8.02 17.16 -25.47
CA TRP A 333 8.86 18.31 -25.17
C TRP A 333 9.99 17.97 -24.20
N LEU A 334 9.70 17.17 -23.17
CA LEU A 334 10.68 16.75 -22.18
C LEU A 334 11.76 15.85 -22.79
N MET A 335 11.40 14.92 -23.67
CA MET A 335 12.39 14.11 -24.40
C MET A 335 13.34 14.97 -25.25
N ASP A 336 12.84 16.07 -25.82
CA ASP A 336 13.66 17.02 -26.57
C ASP A 336 14.61 17.80 -25.66
N ILE A 337 14.11 18.48 -24.62
CA ILE A 337 14.96 19.28 -23.71
C ILE A 337 15.99 18.41 -22.96
N LEU A 338 15.60 17.23 -22.49
CA LEU A 338 16.51 16.29 -21.83
C LEU A 338 17.50 15.68 -22.83
N GLY A 339 17.08 15.40 -24.07
CA GLY A 339 17.96 14.94 -25.14
C GLY A 339 19.05 15.95 -25.49
N ARG A 340 18.68 17.22 -25.64
CA ARG A 340 19.61 18.34 -25.83
C ARG A 340 20.56 18.50 -24.64
N SER A 341 20.03 18.43 -23.41
CA SER A 341 20.83 18.47 -22.18
C SER A 341 21.88 17.36 -22.15
N LYS A 342 21.48 16.13 -22.45
CA LYS A 342 22.36 14.95 -22.46
C LYS A 342 23.45 15.05 -23.53
N THR A 343 23.12 15.56 -24.71
CA THR A 343 24.08 15.78 -25.81
C THR A 343 25.18 16.77 -25.37
N ASN A 344 24.81 17.78 -24.58
CA ASN A 344 25.72 18.78 -24.04
C ASN A 344 26.36 18.39 -22.69
N GLN A 345 26.21 17.13 -22.25
CA GLN A 345 26.73 16.62 -20.96
C GLN A 345 26.24 17.43 -19.74
N MET A 346 25.02 17.97 -19.82
CA MET A 346 24.39 18.72 -18.74
C MET A 346 23.64 17.79 -17.79
N THR A 347 23.64 18.11 -16.49
CA THR A 347 22.87 17.36 -15.48
C THR A 347 21.58 18.09 -15.19
N CYS A 348 20.45 17.40 -15.32
CA CYS A 348 19.13 17.98 -15.07
C CYS A 348 18.56 17.51 -13.73
N LEU A 349 18.05 18.44 -12.94
CA LEU A 349 17.17 18.18 -11.81
C LEU A 349 15.81 18.83 -12.06
N ALA A 350 14.78 18.02 -12.27
CA ALA A 350 13.42 18.48 -12.40
C ALA A 350 12.63 18.24 -11.12
N THR A 351 11.61 19.05 -10.85
CA THR A 351 10.65 18.79 -9.76
C THR A 351 9.27 18.52 -10.29
N LEU A 352 8.54 17.60 -9.65
CA LEU A 352 7.13 17.36 -9.94
C LEU A 352 6.37 17.08 -8.64
N ASN A 353 5.10 17.46 -8.56
CA ASN A 353 4.15 16.97 -7.59
C ASN A 353 3.19 15.96 -8.25
N PRO A 354 3.41 14.63 -8.06
CA PRO A 354 2.57 13.61 -8.68
C PRO A 354 1.09 13.70 -8.27
N ALA A 355 0.77 14.34 -7.14
CA ALA A 355 -0.61 14.49 -6.67
C ALA A 355 -1.42 15.54 -7.47
N MET A 356 -0.77 16.37 -8.30
CA MET A 356 -1.44 17.37 -9.14
C MET A 356 -1.90 16.80 -10.50
N HIS A 357 -1.46 15.59 -10.84
CA HIS A 357 -1.61 15.05 -12.20
C HIS A 357 -2.19 13.63 -12.18
N PRO A 358 -2.82 13.19 -13.29
CA PRO A 358 -3.17 11.78 -13.45
C PRO A 358 -1.94 10.86 -13.31
N ALA A 359 -2.16 9.66 -12.76
CA ALA A 359 -1.07 8.71 -12.51
C ALA A 359 -0.41 8.25 -13.80
N GLU A 360 -1.19 8.07 -14.87
CA GLU A 360 -0.71 7.67 -16.19
C GLU A 360 0.22 8.73 -16.80
N GLU A 361 -0.15 10.01 -16.69
CA GLU A 361 0.66 11.11 -17.21
C GLU A 361 1.94 11.30 -16.41
N SER A 362 1.85 11.27 -15.08
CA SER A 362 3.01 11.32 -14.18
C SER A 362 4.00 10.20 -14.48
N GLN A 363 3.50 8.98 -14.64
CA GLN A 363 4.34 7.82 -14.93
C GLN A 363 5.03 7.94 -16.29
N ALA A 364 4.31 8.42 -17.31
CA ALA A 364 4.86 8.65 -18.64
C ALA A 364 5.99 9.69 -18.63
N VAL A 365 5.92 10.67 -17.72
CA VAL A 365 6.98 11.66 -17.46
C VAL A 365 8.15 11.03 -16.69
N PHE A 366 7.91 10.24 -15.63
CA PHE A 366 9.01 9.60 -14.88
C PHE A 366 9.88 8.68 -15.73
N GLU A 367 9.29 8.04 -16.74
CA GLU A 367 10.01 7.16 -17.65
C GLU A 367 11.03 7.89 -18.54
N THR A 368 10.88 9.19 -18.77
CA THR A 368 11.86 9.96 -19.56
C THR A 368 13.14 10.28 -18.79
N PHE A 369 13.11 10.22 -17.45
CA PHE A 369 14.26 10.53 -16.61
C PHE A 369 15.16 9.32 -16.37
N ASP A 370 16.46 9.54 -16.29
CA ASP A 370 17.45 8.52 -15.92
C ASP A 370 17.31 8.15 -14.43
N GLY A 371 16.94 9.10 -13.57
CA GLY A 371 16.75 8.93 -12.13
C GLY A 371 15.43 9.47 -11.58
N HIS A 372 14.96 8.86 -10.49
CA HIS A 372 13.74 9.25 -9.77
C HIS A 372 14.00 9.20 -8.28
N ILE A 373 13.92 10.35 -7.62
CA ILE A 373 13.99 10.53 -6.18
C ILE A 373 12.60 10.95 -5.70
N ASP A 374 12.09 10.28 -4.67
CA ASP A 374 10.77 10.53 -4.10
C ASP A 374 10.89 11.10 -2.70
N LEU A 375 10.26 12.24 -2.46
CA LEU A 375 10.08 12.87 -1.16
C LEU A 375 8.62 12.71 -0.76
N PHE A 376 8.38 12.01 0.34
CA PHE A 376 7.03 11.65 0.80
C PHE A 376 6.90 11.79 2.31
N GLU A 377 5.67 11.91 2.80
CA GLU A 377 5.37 11.90 4.23
C GLU A 377 5.03 10.48 4.68
N ALA A 378 5.61 10.02 5.78
CA ALA A 378 5.26 8.73 6.35
C ALA A 378 3.87 8.77 7.00
N GLU A 379 3.09 7.69 6.87
CA GLU A 379 1.77 7.53 7.51
C GLU A 379 1.90 7.18 9.02
N VAL A 380 2.55 8.05 9.78
CA VAL A 380 2.75 7.93 11.23
C VAL A 380 2.19 9.19 11.92
N GLN A 381 1.90 9.14 13.22
CA GLN A 381 1.34 10.27 13.99
C GLN A 381 2.10 11.60 13.79
N VAL A 382 3.43 11.56 13.59
CA VAL A 382 4.30 12.75 13.45
C VAL A 382 4.62 13.08 11.97
N ARG A 383 4.08 12.31 11.00
CA ARG A 383 4.30 12.46 9.54
C ARG A 383 5.68 13.00 9.12
N PRO A 384 6.77 12.30 9.49
CA PRO A 384 8.10 12.72 9.07
C PRO A 384 8.22 12.68 7.54
N LYS A 385 8.97 13.63 6.98
CA LYS A 385 9.32 13.65 5.57
C LYS A 385 10.52 12.74 5.32
N LEU A 386 10.39 11.86 4.34
CA LEU A 386 11.38 10.87 3.97
C LEU A 386 11.75 11.04 2.50
N ILE A 387 13.02 10.80 2.18
CA ILE A 387 13.51 10.68 0.82
C ILE A 387 13.86 9.23 0.53
N ARG A 388 13.52 8.77 -0.67
CA ARG A 388 13.96 7.49 -1.21
C ARG A 388 14.33 7.61 -2.68
N VAL A 389 15.41 6.96 -3.08
CA VAL A 389 15.77 6.83 -4.50
C VAL A 389 15.02 5.63 -5.07
N LYS A 390 14.14 5.85 -6.06
CA LYS A 390 13.38 4.78 -6.74
C LYS A 390 14.14 4.21 -7.93
N LYS A 391 14.87 5.08 -8.64
CA LYS A 391 15.59 4.74 -9.87
C LYS A 391 16.82 5.62 -9.99
N LEU A 392 17.92 5.04 -10.43
CA LEU A 392 19.10 5.78 -10.88
C LEU A 392 19.79 4.95 -11.97
N GLY A 393 19.66 5.37 -13.23
CA GLY A 393 20.13 4.61 -14.39
C GLY A 393 21.64 4.31 -14.33
N GLY A 394 22.00 3.02 -14.43
CA GLY A 394 23.39 2.57 -14.57
C GLY A 394 24.30 2.84 -13.35
N ARG A 395 23.76 3.28 -12.22
CA ARG A 395 24.52 3.63 -11.01
C ARG A 395 23.94 2.95 -9.78
N LYS A 396 24.80 2.69 -8.80
CA LYS A 396 24.38 2.19 -7.49
C LYS A 396 23.82 3.37 -6.67
N PHE A 397 22.87 3.06 -5.80
CA PHE A 397 22.38 3.94 -4.74
C PHE A 397 22.04 3.05 -3.54
N LEU A 398 21.94 3.65 -2.35
CA LEU A 398 21.50 2.92 -1.16
C LEU A 398 19.98 2.80 -1.19
N ASP A 399 19.48 1.56 -1.16
CA ASP A 399 18.05 1.28 -1.00
C ASP A 399 17.64 1.46 0.47
N LYS A 400 17.61 2.72 0.90
CA LYS A 400 17.27 3.17 2.25
C LYS A 400 16.40 4.42 2.18
N GLU A 401 15.54 4.57 3.17
CA GLU A 401 14.80 5.81 3.41
C GLU A 401 15.64 6.75 4.28
N LEU A 402 15.72 8.01 3.86
CA LEU A 402 16.41 9.07 4.58
C LEU A 402 15.39 9.99 5.23
N LEU A 403 15.50 10.17 6.54
CA LEU A 403 14.78 11.22 7.26
C LEU A 403 15.31 12.60 6.85
N VAL A 404 14.40 13.47 6.42
CA VAL A 404 14.74 14.82 6.00
C VAL A 404 14.86 15.71 7.22
N GLU A 405 16.07 16.19 7.49
CA GLU A 405 16.37 17.10 8.59
C GLU A 405 16.60 18.50 8.02
N ARG A 406 15.59 19.37 8.10
CA ARG A 406 15.59 20.71 7.47
C ARG A 406 16.80 21.57 7.87
N GLU A 407 17.28 21.44 9.11
CA GLU A 407 18.42 22.20 9.63
C GLU A 407 19.77 21.79 9.03
N LYS A 408 19.82 20.65 8.36
CA LYS A 408 21.03 20.09 7.72
C LYS A 408 21.09 20.31 6.21
N ILE A 409 20.08 20.94 5.62
CA ILE A 409 20.04 21.35 4.21
C ILE A 409 20.56 22.78 4.13
#